data_AF-A0A434TR32-F1
#
_entry.id   AF-A0A434TR32-F1
#
_cell.length_a   1.000
_cell.length_b   1.000
_cell.length_c   1.000
_cell.angle_alpha   90.00
_cell.angle_beta   90.00
_cell.angle_gamma   90.00
#
_symmetry.space_group_name_H-M   'P 1'
#
loop_
_entity.id
_entity.type
_entity.pdbx_description
1 polymer ?
#
loop_
_entity_poly.entity_id
_entity_poly.type
_entity_poly.pdbx_seq_one_letter_code
_entity_poly.pdbx_strand_id
1 'polypeptide(L)'
;VLVPLRDAAQHIEPFLAALRQLDFPKDKMKLVFCEGDSSDGSWERLQGATAALGKDYREVVLLRKKLGTELDRDKRANRQLQRVRRSGIAKVRNHLIDHGLRDEDDWALWIDIDVWRFPADVVTRLIARGHRIVAPHCVKVPGGDSFDLNSFVTVRHNRDHNYFRHVHDGLYQPPRHTHARLHMSDVRHLDSIGLDGVGGTMLLVDAALHRGGLRFPEIPYRDLIETEGFGALANDLGIRPIGLPRLEIQHVPW
;
A
#
# COMPACT_ATOMS: atom_id res chain seq x y z
N VAL A 1 1.28 -7.46 -9.84
CA VAL A 1 0.54 -6.32 -9.26
C VAL A 1 -0.52 -6.88 -8.33
N LEU A 2 -0.50 -6.50 -7.05
CA LEU A 2 -1.41 -6.97 -6.01
C LEU A 2 -2.30 -5.80 -5.57
N VAL A 3 -3.61 -5.95 -5.70
CA VAL A 3 -4.58 -4.85 -5.55
C VAL A 3 -5.66 -5.26 -4.55
N PRO A 4 -5.59 -4.79 -3.29
CA PRO A 4 -6.72 -4.93 -2.37
C PRO A 4 -7.83 -3.95 -2.76
N LEU A 5 -9.09 -4.39 -2.69
CA LEU A 5 -10.23 -3.51 -2.88
C LEU A 5 -11.36 -3.82 -1.91
N ARG A 6 -12.04 -2.76 -1.47
CA ARG A 6 -13.29 -2.83 -0.70
C ARG A 6 -14.12 -1.60 -1.03
N ASP A 7 -15.34 -1.84 -1.48
CA ASP A 7 -16.24 -0.81 -1.97
C ASP A 7 -15.50 0.18 -2.91
N ALA A 8 -15.08 -0.30 -4.08
CA ALA A 8 -14.27 0.46 -5.03
C ALA A 8 -14.88 0.49 -6.44
N ALA A 9 -16.19 0.25 -6.60
CA ALA A 9 -16.80 0.04 -7.91
C ALA A 9 -16.50 1.18 -8.89
N GLN A 10 -16.53 2.43 -8.42
CA GLN A 10 -16.25 3.60 -9.25
C GLN A 10 -14.76 3.77 -9.64
N HIS A 11 -13.83 3.10 -8.96
CA HIS A 11 -12.38 3.20 -9.22
C HIS A 11 -11.83 2.14 -10.17
N ILE A 12 -12.57 1.05 -10.38
CA ILE A 12 -12.10 -0.09 -11.18
C ILE A 12 -11.68 0.35 -12.58
N GLU A 13 -12.55 1.06 -13.31
CA GLU A 13 -12.25 1.48 -14.68
C GLU A 13 -11.10 2.52 -14.76
N PRO A 14 -11.11 3.60 -13.95
CA PRO A 14 -9.97 4.53 -13.89
C PRO A 14 -8.64 3.83 -13.56
N PHE A 15 -8.66 2.91 -12.61
CA PHE A 15 -7.47 2.16 -12.19
C PHE A 15 -6.93 1.26 -13.32
N LEU A 16 -7.81 0.51 -13.98
CA LEU A 16 -7.42 -0.34 -15.11
C LEU A 16 -6.89 0.50 -16.29
N ALA A 17 -7.45 1.69 -16.54
CA ALA A 17 -6.92 2.62 -17.53
C ALA A 17 -5.51 3.10 -17.16
N ALA A 18 -5.24 3.42 -15.89
CA ALA A 18 -3.91 3.78 -15.41
C ALA A 18 -2.91 2.61 -15.53
N LEU A 19 -3.32 1.38 -15.20
CA LEU A 19 -2.47 0.19 -15.36
C LEU A 19 -2.08 -0.07 -16.81
N ARG A 20 -2.99 0.13 -17.76
CA ARG A 20 -2.69 -0.02 -19.20
C ARG A 20 -1.58 0.93 -19.64
N GLN A 21 -1.47 2.13 -19.05
CA GLN A 21 -0.44 3.11 -19.38
C GLN A 21 0.97 2.76 -18.87
N LEU A 22 1.12 1.75 -17.99
CA LEU A 22 2.46 1.36 -17.54
C LEU A 22 3.35 0.92 -18.71
N ASP A 23 4.52 1.53 -18.80
CA ASP A 23 5.59 1.15 -19.73
C ASP A 23 6.36 -0.05 -19.15
N PHE A 24 5.67 -1.17 -19.08
CA PHE A 24 6.20 -2.46 -18.66
C PHE A 24 5.53 -3.56 -19.50
N PRO A 25 6.26 -4.59 -19.95
CA PRO A 25 5.70 -5.64 -20.81
C PRO A 25 4.51 -6.33 -20.15
N LYS A 26 3.33 -6.25 -20.76
CA LYS A 26 2.07 -6.75 -20.19
C LYS A 26 2.05 -8.28 -20.06
N ASP A 27 2.69 -8.95 -21.00
CA ASP A 27 2.96 -10.40 -21.01
C ASP A 27 3.85 -10.87 -19.84
N LYS A 28 4.50 -9.94 -19.13
CA LYS A 28 5.24 -10.20 -17.88
C LYS A 28 4.47 -9.80 -16.62
N MET A 29 3.33 -9.14 -16.76
CA MET A 29 2.52 -8.66 -15.65
C MET A 29 1.42 -9.64 -15.30
N LYS A 30 1.43 -10.12 -14.05
CA LYS A 30 0.26 -10.75 -13.42
C LYS A 30 -0.50 -9.73 -12.59
N LEU A 31 -1.81 -9.64 -12.79
CA LEU A 31 -2.71 -8.80 -12.01
C LEU A 31 -3.46 -9.69 -11.02
N VAL A 32 -3.39 -9.38 -9.73
CA VAL A 32 -4.13 -10.11 -8.69
C VAL A 32 -4.95 -9.10 -7.90
N PHE A 33 -6.26 -9.28 -7.91
CA PHE A 33 -7.19 -8.46 -7.18
C PHE A 33 -7.78 -9.27 -6.03
N CYS A 34 -7.96 -8.65 -4.87
CA CYS A 34 -8.70 -9.27 -3.77
C CYS A 34 -9.76 -8.32 -3.23
N GLU A 35 -11.00 -8.77 -3.35
CA GLU A 35 -12.18 -8.09 -2.83
C GLU A 35 -12.47 -8.57 -1.40
N GLY A 36 -12.71 -7.61 -0.48
CA GLY A 36 -13.05 -7.92 0.91
C GLY A 36 -14.25 -7.16 1.42
N ASP A 37 -15.38 -7.85 1.58
CA ASP A 37 -16.64 -7.36 2.17
C ASP A 37 -17.20 -6.07 1.52
N SER A 38 -17.19 -5.99 0.19
CA SER A 38 -17.80 -4.90 -0.58
C SER A 38 -19.32 -5.03 -0.67
N SER A 39 -19.99 -3.90 -0.73
CA SER A 39 -21.44 -3.72 -0.75
C SER A 39 -21.94 -2.88 -1.94
N ASP A 40 -21.04 -2.32 -2.75
CA ASP A 40 -21.33 -1.39 -3.84
C ASP A 40 -21.30 -2.03 -5.25
N GLY A 41 -21.30 -3.37 -5.33
CA GLY A 41 -21.19 -4.10 -6.60
C GLY A 41 -19.78 -4.15 -7.19
N SER A 42 -18.74 -3.86 -6.39
CA SER A 42 -17.34 -3.91 -6.82
C SER A 42 -16.94 -5.22 -7.46
N TRP A 43 -17.42 -6.35 -6.95
CA TRP A 43 -17.00 -7.66 -7.41
C TRP A 43 -17.48 -7.95 -8.84
N GLU A 44 -18.77 -7.74 -9.09
CA GLU A 44 -19.39 -7.98 -10.39
C GLU A 44 -18.78 -7.05 -11.44
N ARG A 45 -18.54 -5.79 -11.06
CA ARG A 45 -17.88 -4.81 -11.94
C ARG A 45 -16.43 -5.19 -12.23
N LEU A 46 -15.69 -5.68 -11.25
CA LEU A 46 -14.31 -6.14 -11.42
C LEU A 46 -14.25 -7.33 -12.38
N GLN A 47 -15.14 -8.32 -12.22
CA GLN A 47 -15.23 -9.46 -13.13
C GLN A 47 -15.50 -9.01 -14.57
N GLY A 48 -16.47 -8.12 -14.77
CA GLY A 48 -16.79 -7.58 -16.09
C GLY A 48 -15.62 -6.81 -16.72
N ALA A 49 -14.99 -5.91 -15.96
CA ALA A 49 -13.90 -5.06 -16.46
C ALA A 49 -12.60 -5.83 -16.75
N THR A 50 -12.37 -6.94 -16.06
CA THR A 50 -11.16 -7.76 -16.21
C THR A 50 -11.29 -8.89 -17.23
N ALA A 51 -12.50 -9.26 -17.65
CA ALA A 51 -12.76 -10.37 -18.58
C ALA A 51 -11.97 -10.26 -19.90
N ALA A 52 -11.78 -9.04 -20.41
CA ALA A 52 -11.03 -8.81 -21.64
C ALA A 52 -9.51 -8.72 -21.46
N LEU A 53 -9.03 -8.53 -20.22
CA LEU A 53 -7.60 -8.27 -19.95
C LEU A 53 -6.72 -9.51 -20.08
N GLY A 54 -7.30 -10.71 -19.98
CA GLY A 54 -6.54 -11.97 -20.05
C GLY A 54 -5.79 -12.19 -21.38
N LYS A 55 -6.06 -11.38 -22.41
CA LYS A 55 -5.34 -11.42 -23.69
C LYS A 55 -4.05 -10.61 -23.69
N ASP A 56 -3.99 -9.56 -22.87
CA ASP A 56 -2.87 -8.60 -22.85
C ASP A 56 -1.89 -8.91 -21.73
N TYR A 57 -2.39 -9.40 -20.61
CA TYR A 57 -1.60 -9.65 -19.40
C TYR A 57 -1.19 -11.12 -19.29
N ARG A 58 -0.04 -11.39 -18.65
CA ARG A 58 0.42 -12.76 -18.35
C ARG A 58 -0.68 -13.59 -17.70
N GLU A 59 -1.38 -12.98 -16.75
CA GLU A 59 -2.46 -13.61 -16.00
C GLU A 59 -3.26 -12.57 -15.24
N VAL A 60 -4.55 -12.84 -15.04
CA VAL A 60 -5.43 -12.07 -14.15
C VAL A 60 -6.09 -13.01 -13.17
N VAL A 61 -5.91 -12.74 -11.87
CA VAL A 61 -6.42 -13.55 -10.76
C VAL A 61 -7.37 -12.71 -9.93
N LEU A 62 -8.58 -13.21 -9.69
CA LEU A 62 -9.59 -12.56 -8.86
C LEU A 62 -9.85 -13.39 -7.61
N LEU A 63 -9.63 -12.79 -6.44
CA LEU A 63 -9.78 -13.42 -5.13
C LEU A 63 -10.86 -12.71 -4.31
N ARG A 64 -11.48 -13.45 -3.38
CA ARG A 64 -12.38 -12.87 -2.37
C ARG A 64 -11.94 -13.31 -0.98
N LYS A 65 -11.88 -12.36 -0.05
CA LYS A 65 -11.62 -12.63 1.36
C LYS A 65 -12.72 -12.01 2.21
N LYS A 66 -13.66 -12.85 2.66
CA LYS A 66 -14.65 -12.43 3.66
C LYS A 66 -13.97 -12.21 4.99
N LEU A 67 -14.12 -11.02 5.58
CA LEU A 67 -13.58 -10.69 6.90
C LEU A 67 -14.68 -10.70 7.97
N GLY A 68 -15.95 -10.59 7.56
CA GLY A 68 -17.09 -10.55 8.48
C GLY A 68 -17.14 -9.23 9.26
N THR A 69 -16.59 -8.16 8.70
CA THR A 69 -16.50 -6.86 9.37
C THR A 69 -17.38 -5.82 8.68
N GLU A 70 -18.39 -5.33 9.36
CA GLU A 70 -19.13 -4.14 8.94
C GLU A 70 -18.32 -2.91 9.35
N LEU A 71 -17.65 -2.29 8.38
CA LEU A 71 -16.92 -1.05 8.60
C LEU A 71 -17.65 0.06 7.86
N ASP A 72 -18.33 0.89 8.64
CA ASP A 72 -18.95 2.12 8.16
C ASP A 72 -17.87 3.05 7.58
N ARG A 73 -18.04 3.44 6.32
CA ARG A 73 -17.12 4.33 5.60
C ARG A 73 -16.98 5.68 6.32
N ASP A 74 -18.03 6.17 6.97
CA ASP A 74 -18.02 7.48 7.64
C ASP A 74 -17.21 7.45 8.94
N LYS A 75 -16.98 6.27 9.49
CA LYS A 75 -16.19 6.06 10.72
C LYS A 75 -14.73 5.71 10.44
N ARG A 76 -14.26 5.81 9.18
CA ARG A 76 -12.88 5.52 8.77
C ARG A 76 -11.82 6.33 9.51
N ALA A 77 -12.14 7.52 9.99
CA ALA A 77 -11.22 8.37 10.77
C ALA A 77 -11.26 8.09 12.29
N ASN A 78 -12.20 7.24 12.75
CA ASN A 78 -12.32 6.94 14.18
C ASN A 78 -11.08 6.16 14.65
N ARG A 79 -10.34 6.74 15.59
CA ARG A 79 -9.10 6.18 16.15
C ARG A 79 -9.31 4.83 16.82
N GLN A 80 -10.47 4.61 17.44
CA GLN A 80 -10.81 3.37 18.13
C GLN A 80 -11.05 2.21 17.16
N LEU A 81 -11.38 2.50 15.90
CA LEU A 81 -11.63 1.49 14.87
C LEU A 81 -10.42 1.22 13.97
N GLN A 82 -9.32 1.98 14.12
CA GLN A 82 -8.14 1.82 13.26
C GLN A 82 -7.52 0.44 13.38
N ARG A 83 -7.45 -0.14 14.59
CA ARG A 83 -6.87 -1.48 14.77
C ARG A 83 -7.66 -2.54 14.01
N VAL A 84 -8.96 -2.58 14.21
CA VAL A 84 -9.85 -3.54 13.55
C VAL A 84 -9.78 -3.36 12.03
N ARG A 85 -9.90 -2.12 11.53
CA ARG A 85 -9.84 -1.81 10.10
C ARG A 85 -8.51 -2.24 9.47
N ARG A 86 -7.38 -1.83 10.06
CA ARG A 86 -6.05 -2.12 9.51
C ARG A 86 -5.68 -3.59 9.65
N SER A 87 -6.14 -4.28 10.70
CA SER A 87 -6.06 -5.74 10.80
C SER A 87 -6.81 -6.43 9.66
N GLY A 88 -8.03 -5.97 9.34
CA GLY A 88 -8.79 -6.46 8.19
C GLY A 88 -8.07 -6.27 6.85
N ILE A 89 -7.48 -5.09 6.62
CA ILE A 89 -6.69 -4.81 5.42
C ILE A 89 -5.44 -5.71 5.38
N ALA A 90 -4.73 -5.88 6.51
CA ALA A 90 -3.58 -6.77 6.60
C ALA A 90 -3.94 -8.21 6.22
N LYS A 91 -5.09 -8.73 6.69
CA LYS A 91 -5.62 -10.05 6.30
C LYS A 91 -5.86 -10.18 4.80
N VAL A 92 -6.41 -9.15 4.15
CA VAL A 92 -6.61 -9.13 2.69
C VAL A 92 -5.28 -9.11 1.95
N ARG A 93 -4.32 -8.28 2.39
CA ARG A 93 -2.97 -8.27 1.79
C ARG A 93 -2.26 -9.60 1.99
N ASN A 94 -2.33 -10.21 3.17
CA ASN A 94 -1.73 -11.52 3.41
C ASN A 94 -2.39 -12.61 2.54
N HIS A 95 -3.71 -12.55 2.36
CA HIS A 95 -4.41 -13.45 1.44
C HIS A 95 -3.97 -13.28 -0.02
N LEU A 96 -3.74 -12.03 -0.47
CA LEU A 96 -3.15 -11.72 -1.78
C LEU A 96 -1.75 -12.30 -1.94
N ILE A 97 -0.93 -12.30 -0.90
CA ILE A 97 0.39 -12.95 -0.95
C ILE A 97 0.20 -14.46 -1.09
N ASP A 98 -0.61 -15.08 -0.22
CA ASP A 98 -0.77 -16.53 -0.15
C ASP A 98 -1.32 -17.16 -1.43
N HIS A 99 -2.21 -16.46 -2.13
CA HIS A 99 -2.93 -17.01 -3.28
C HIS A 99 -2.60 -16.30 -4.60
N GLY A 100 -1.87 -15.17 -4.54
CA GLY A 100 -1.54 -14.35 -5.69
C GLY A 100 -0.08 -14.43 -6.10
N LEU A 101 0.85 -14.66 -5.15
CA LEU A 101 2.28 -14.72 -5.43
C LEU A 101 2.72 -16.15 -5.74
N ARG A 102 3.61 -16.33 -6.72
CA ARG A 102 4.21 -17.62 -7.09
C ARG A 102 5.74 -17.54 -7.10
N ASP A 103 6.39 -18.68 -7.25
CA ASP A 103 7.85 -18.79 -7.19
C ASP A 103 8.54 -18.05 -8.35
N GLU A 104 7.90 -17.98 -9.52
CA GLU A 104 8.44 -17.28 -10.68
C GLU A 104 8.24 -15.76 -10.68
N ASP A 105 7.62 -15.19 -9.63
CA ASP A 105 7.46 -13.74 -9.52
C ASP A 105 8.73 -13.09 -8.97
N ASP A 106 9.29 -12.12 -9.67
CA ASP A 106 10.45 -11.36 -9.17
C ASP A 106 10.03 -10.25 -8.18
N TRP A 107 8.89 -9.61 -8.46
CA TRP A 107 8.44 -8.42 -7.73
C TRP A 107 6.94 -8.47 -7.41
N ALA A 108 6.60 -8.07 -6.20
CA ALA A 108 5.26 -7.75 -5.76
C ALA A 108 5.07 -6.22 -5.77
N LEU A 109 4.40 -5.70 -6.81
CA LEU A 109 3.95 -4.31 -6.84
C LEU A 109 2.56 -4.21 -6.22
N TRP A 110 2.48 -3.61 -5.03
CA TRP A 110 1.23 -3.23 -4.38
C TRP A 110 0.75 -1.91 -4.94
N ILE A 111 -0.54 -1.81 -5.26
CA ILE A 111 -1.19 -0.55 -5.60
C ILE A 111 -2.60 -0.57 -5.03
N ASP A 112 -2.97 0.47 -4.29
CA ASP A 112 -4.35 0.64 -3.84
C ASP A 112 -5.22 1.09 -5.03
N ILE A 113 -6.46 0.59 -5.09
CA ILE A 113 -7.37 0.76 -6.23
C ILE A 113 -7.73 2.24 -6.52
N ASP A 114 -7.58 3.12 -5.53
CA ASP A 114 -7.89 4.55 -5.56
C ASP A 114 -6.67 5.42 -5.92
N VAL A 115 -5.54 4.81 -6.31
CA VAL A 115 -4.45 5.48 -7.03
C VAL A 115 -4.73 5.46 -8.53
N TRP A 116 -4.95 6.63 -9.12
CA TRP A 116 -5.47 6.75 -10.49
C TRP A 116 -4.49 7.37 -11.49
N ARG A 117 -3.36 7.92 -11.03
CA ARG A 117 -2.35 8.50 -11.92
C ARG A 117 -0.94 8.30 -11.37
N PHE A 118 -0.04 7.85 -12.22
CA PHE A 118 1.38 7.67 -11.95
C PHE A 118 2.13 7.70 -13.28
N PRO A 119 3.44 8.02 -13.30
CA PRO A 119 4.25 7.96 -14.51
C PRO A 119 4.22 6.57 -15.14
N ALA A 120 4.18 6.49 -16.47
CA ALA A 120 4.17 5.21 -17.19
C ALA A 120 5.37 4.32 -16.82
N ASP A 121 6.54 4.94 -16.62
CA ASP A 121 7.80 4.28 -16.28
C ASP A 121 7.99 4.07 -14.76
N VAL A 122 6.95 4.25 -13.93
CA VAL A 122 7.06 4.16 -12.46
C VAL A 122 7.65 2.83 -12.00
N VAL A 123 7.28 1.71 -12.62
CA VAL A 123 7.77 0.37 -12.24
C VAL A 123 9.28 0.28 -12.51
N THR A 124 9.72 0.67 -13.70
CA THR A 124 11.13 0.69 -14.08
C THR A 124 11.93 1.61 -13.17
N ARG A 125 11.40 2.79 -12.82
CA ARG A 125 12.04 3.71 -11.87
C ARG A 125 12.17 3.15 -10.47
N LEU A 126 11.19 2.39 -9.98
CA LEU A 126 11.24 1.75 -8.66
C LEU A 126 12.29 0.63 -8.65
N ILE A 127 12.29 -0.25 -9.66
CA ILE A 127 13.26 -1.35 -9.80
C ILE A 127 14.70 -0.80 -9.94
N ALA A 128 14.89 0.25 -10.74
CA ALA A 128 16.19 0.85 -11.02
C ALA A 128 16.89 1.44 -9.78
N ARG A 129 16.17 1.59 -8.66
CA ARG A 129 16.79 2.00 -7.38
C ARG A 129 17.63 0.91 -6.73
N GLY A 130 17.50 -0.36 -7.17
CA GLY A 130 18.33 -1.45 -6.67
C GLY A 130 18.04 -1.83 -5.21
N HIS A 131 16.85 -1.51 -4.72
CA HIS A 131 16.43 -1.77 -3.36
C HIS A 131 15.25 -2.73 -3.30
N ARG A 132 15.17 -3.51 -2.21
CA ARG A 132 14.18 -4.60 -2.08
C ARG A 132 12.78 -4.13 -1.70
N ILE A 133 12.64 -2.93 -1.11
CA ILE A 133 11.35 -2.33 -0.75
C ILE A 133 11.39 -0.85 -1.11
N VAL A 134 10.55 -0.40 -2.04
CA VAL A 134 10.58 0.98 -2.56
C VAL A 134 9.18 1.57 -2.65
N ALA A 135 8.97 2.75 -2.06
CA ALA A 135 7.72 3.48 -2.07
C ALA A 135 7.86 4.82 -2.82
N PRO A 136 7.01 5.14 -3.81
CA PRO A 136 6.89 6.48 -4.35
C PRO A 136 6.14 7.41 -3.38
N HIS A 137 6.09 8.70 -3.71
CA HIS A 137 5.37 9.71 -2.93
C HIS A 137 3.91 9.82 -3.42
N CYS A 138 2.95 9.41 -2.60
CA CYS A 138 1.53 9.61 -2.93
C CYS A 138 1.02 10.98 -2.46
N VAL A 139 0.43 11.73 -3.38
CA VAL A 139 -0.15 13.08 -3.16
C VAL A 139 -1.59 13.13 -3.71
N LYS A 140 -2.39 14.11 -3.30
CA LYS A 140 -3.68 14.40 -3.97
C LYS A 140 -3.47 15.27 -5.22
N VAL A 141 -2.65 16.32 -5.07
CA VAL A 141 -2.33 17.30 -6.09
C VAL A 141 -0.80 17.30 -6.28
N PRO A 142 -0.29 17.35 -7.53
CA PRO A 142 1.15 17.37 -7.77
C PRO A 142 1.87 18.48 -7.01
N GLY A 143 3.01 18.17 -6.42
CA GLY A 143 3.77 19.08 -5.54
C GLY A 143 3.12 19.34 -4.17
N GLY A 144 1.88 18.90 -3.96
CA GLY A 144 1.15 19.05 -2.71
C GLY A 144 1.62 18.11 -1.62
N ASP A 145 1.04 18.28 -0.45
CA ASP A 145 1.29 17.50 0.75
C ASP A 145 1.15 15.98 0.56
N SER A 146 1.93 15.20 1.33
CA SER A 146 1.77 13.73 1.35
C SER A 146 0.35 13.35 1.73
N PHE A 147 -0.29 12.59 0.84
CA PHE A 147 -1.56 11.92 1.11
C PHE A 147 -1.35 10.67 1.97
N ASP A 148 -0.37 9.86 1.59
CA ASP A 148 -0.02 8.65 2.34
C ASP A 148 0.92 8.98 3.49
N LEU A 149 0.36 9.11 4.70
CA LEU A 149 1.11 9.40 5.93
C LEU A 149 1.70 8.14 6.58
N ASN A 150 1.47 6.95 6.01
CA ASN A 150 2.07 5.71 6.51
C ASN A 150 3.54 5.56 6.04
N SER A 151 3.94 6.28 5.00
CA SER A 151 5.34 6.42 4.60
C SER A 151 6.00 7.55 5.40
N PHE A 152 6.84 7.18 6.37
CA PHE A 152 7.46 8.15 7.27
C PHE A 152 8.86 7.75 7.75
N VAL A 153 9.59 8.75 8.20
CA VAL A 153 10.82 8.61 9.01
C VAL A 153 10.52 9.08 10.42
N THR A 154 10.93 8.30 11.41
CA THR A 154 10.82 8.66 12.82
C THR A 154 12.01 9.54 13.19
N VAL A 155 11.72 10.75 13.66
CA VAL A 155 12.74 11.71 14.13
C VAL A 155 12.93 11.63 15.64
N ARG A 156 11.85 11.28 16.37
CA ARG A 156 11.89 11.11 17.83
C ARG A 156 11.51 9.68 18.18
N HIS A 157 12.48 8.90 18.63
CA HIS A 157 12.29 7.51 19.03
C HIS A 157 11.89 7.34 20.50
N ASN A 158 11.91 8.42 21.30
CA ASN A 158 11.58 8.34 22.72
C ASN A 158 10.09 8.02 22.93
N ARG A 159 9.82 6.92 23.63
CA ARG A 159 8.46 6.54 24.07
C ARG A 159 8.16 7.20 25.42
N ASP A 160 8.03 8.52 25.40
CA ASP A 160 7.69 9.33 26.57
C ASP A 160 6.17 9.48 26.75
N HIS A 161 5.75 10.31 27.70
CA HIS A 161 4.33 10.60 27.92
C HIS A 161 3.65 11.17 26.66
N ASN A 162 4.33 12.01 25.87
CA ASN A 162 3.75 12.56 24.64
C ASN A 162 3.51 11.46 23.60
N TYR A 163 4.42 10.49 23.47
CA TYR A 163 4.23 9.32 22.63
C TYR A 163 2.99 8.53 23.05
N PHE A 164 2.92 8.11 24.32
CA PHE A 164 1.84 7.25 24.81
C PHE A 164 0.47 7.93 24.80
N ARG A 165 0.40 9.26 24.87
CA ARG A 165 -0.86 10.02 24.68
C ARG A 165 -1.50 9.78 23.31
N HIS A 166 -0.72 9.42 22.31
CA HIS A 166 -1.18 9.15 20.95
C HIS A 166 -1.24 7.65 20.63
N VAL A 167 -0.99 6.77 21.61
CA VAL A 167 -1.20 5.34 21.45
C VAL A 167 -2.65 5.01 21.81
N HIS A 168 -3.40 4.48 20.85
CA HIS A 168 -4.79 4.07 21.04
C HIS A 168 -4.94 2.63 20.57
N ASP A 169 -5.44 1.76 21.46
CA ASP A 169 -5.62 0.32 21.18
C ASP A 169 -4.34 -0.34 20.63
N GLY A 170 -3.21 -0.02 21.27
CA GLY A 170 -1.89 -0.52 20.86
C GLY A 170 -1.37 0.03 19.54
N LEU A 171 -1.98 1.07 18.96
CA LEU A 171 -1.50 1.73 17.75
C LEU A 171 -1.07 3.17 18.02
N TYR A 172 0.15 3.52 17.61
CA TYR A 172 0.63 4.90 17.63
C TYR A 172 0.02 5.69 16.47
N GLN A 173 -0.86 6.63 16.82
CA GLN A 173 -1.65 7.44 15.89
C GLN A 173 -1.40 8.94 16.16
N PRO A 174 -0.19 9.46 15.88
CA PRO A 174 0.13 10.86 16.12
C PRO A 174 -0.66 11.78 15.18
N PRO A 175 -0.84 13.06 15.56
CA PRO A 175 -1.34 14.07 14.63
C PRO A 175 -0.44 14.19 13.40
N ARG A 176 -1.03 14.57 12.27
CA ARG A 176 -0.32 14.76 10.99
C ARG A 176 0.94 15.62 11.10
N HIS A 177 0.86 16.76 11.80
CA HIS A 177 1.95 17.71 11.93
C HIS A 177 2.79 17.49 13.20
N THR A 178 3.02 16.24 13.56
CA THR A 178 3.87 15.90 14.71
C THR A 178 5.35 16.15 14.40
N HIS A 179 6.13 16.62 15.38
CA HIS A 179 7.59 16.69 15.27
C HIS A 179 8.28 15.32 15.41
N ALA A 180 7.51 14.25 15.62
CA ALA A 180 8.04 12.90 15.79
C ALA A 180 8.25 12.15 14.46
N ARG A 181 7.58 12.57 13.38
CA ARG A 181 7.64 11.94 12.05
C ARG A 181 7.89 12.99 10.98
N LEU A 182 8.67 12.61 9.96
CA LEU A 182 8.74 13.31 8.68
C LEU A 182 8.07 12.45 7.62
N HIS A 183 7.34 13.09 6.73
CA HIS A 183 6.70 12.49 5.56
C HIS A 183 7.43 12.89 4.29
N MET A 184 7.06 12.26 3.18
CA MET A 184 7.70 12.43 1.88
C MET A 184 7.67 13.89 1.39
N SER A 185 6.64 14.67 1.75
CA SER A 185 6.57 16.10 1.44
C SER A 185 7.62 16.92 2.19
N ASP A 186 7.96 16.56 3.43
CA ASP A 186 8.92 17.30 4.26
C ASP A 186 10.36 17.13 3.74
N VAL A 187 10.61 16.03 3.04
CA VAL A 187 11.93 15.64 2.51
C VAL A 187 11.96 15.60 0.98
N ARG A 188 11.05 16.32 0.31
CA ARG A 188 10.93 16.37 -1.17
C ARG A 188 12.23 16.78 -1.89
N HIS A 189 13.09 17.52 -1.20
CA HIS A 189 14.37 17.94 -1.71
C HIS A 189 15.38 16.78 -1.87
N LEU A 190 15.14 15.62 -1.26
CA LEU A 190 15.98 14.42 -1.39
C LEU A 190 15.56 13.56 -2.58
N ASP A 191 16.51 12.85 -3.19
CA ASP A 191 16.23 11.87 -4.24
C ASP A 191 15.65 10.56 -3.69
N SER A 192 16.13 10.14 -2.52
CA SER A 192 15.64 9.00 -1.77
C SER A 192 15.86 9.18 -0.27
N ILE A 193 15.10 8.45 0.54
CA ILE A 193 15.25 8.44 2.00
C ILE A 193 14.86 7.07 2.57
N GLY A 194 15.60 6.59 3.57
CA GLY A 194 15.24 5.36 4.26
C GLY A 194 14.05 5.56 5.19
N LEU A 195 13.01 4.72 5.06
CA LEU A 195 11.75 4.82 5.79
C LEU A 195 11.68 3.87 6.99
N ASP A 196 11.02 4.30 8.06
CA ASP A 196 10.74 3.45 9.24
C ASP A 196 9.35 2.81 9.15
N GLY A 197 8.41 3.47 8.48
CA GLY A 197 7.12 2.93 8.07
C GLY A 197 6.89 3.18 6.58
N VAL A 198 6.18 2.27 5.92
CA VAL A 198 5.77 2.41 4.53
C VAL A 198 4.25 2.41 4.43
N GLY A 199 3.73 3.07 3.41
CA GLY A 199 2.33 3.00 3.05
C GLY A 199 2.01 2.01 1.94
N GLY A 200 0.71 1.79 1.74
CA GLY A 200 0.17 0.81 0.81
C GLY A 200 -0.29 1.37 -0.54
N THR A 201 -0.33 2.70 -0.70
CA THR A 201 -0.85 3.36 -1.91
C THR A 201 -0.15 2.88 -3.17
N MET A 202 1.18 2.82 -3.13
CA MET A 202 1.99 2.01 -4.02
C MET A 202 3.26 1.56 -3.29
N LEU A 203 3.62 0.30 -3.43
CA LEU A 203 4.83 -0.25 -2.80
C LEU A 203 5.40 -1.36 -3.67
N LEU A 204 6.65 -1.21 -4.12
CA LEU A 204 7.39 -2.29 -4.77
C LEU A 204 8.11 -3.10 -3.69
N VAL A 205 7.90 -4.41 -3.67
CA VAL A 205 8.56 -5.35 -2.76
C VAL A 205 9.17 -6.47 -3.58
N ASP A 206 10.43 -6.81 -3.31
CA ASP A 206 11.06 -8.03 -3.82
C ASP A 206 10.24 -9.24 -3.36
N ALA A 207 9.70 -9.99 -4.31
CA ALA A 207 8.79 -11.09 -4.02
C ALA A 207 9.42 -12.17 -3.12
N ALA A 208 10.75 -12.31 -3.15
CA ALA A 208 11.47 -13.24 -2.28
C ALA A 208 11.32 -12.89 -0.79
N LEU A 209 11.04 -11.63 -0.43
CA LEU A 209 10.76 -11.24 0.95
C LEU A 209 9.45 -11.83 1.45
N HIS A 210 8.40 -11.75 0.63
CA HIS A 210 7.10 -12.34 0.96
C HIS A 210 7.16 -13.87 0.98
N ARG A 211 7.86 -14.49 0.02
CA ARG A 211 8.15 -15.94 0.03
C ARG A 211 8.96 -16.36 1.26
N GLY A 212 9.89 -15.51 1.70
CA GLY A 212 10.67 -15.68 2.92
C GLY A 212 9.89 -15.42 4.23
N GLY A 213 8.59 -15.12 4.15
CA GLY A 213 7.72 -14.97 5.31
C GLY A 213 7.55 -13.53 5.82
N LEU A 214 8.09 -12.51 5.15
CA LEU A 214 7.80 -11.12 5.51
C LEU A 214 6.36 -10.77 5.13
N ARG A 215 5.48 -10.56 6.12
CA ARG A 215 4.04 -10.32 5.95
C ARG A 215 3.61 -8.98 6.54
N PHE A 216 2.36 -8.58 6.26
CA PHE A 216 1.74 -7.42 6.90
C PHE A 216 1.20 -7.84 8.27
N PRO A 217 1.70 -7.28 9.39
CA PRO A 217 1.22 -7.68 10.71
C PRO A 217 -0.29 -7.41 10.88
N GLU A 218 -1.04 -8.44 11.24
CA GLU A 218 -2.48 -8.36 11.51
C GLU A 218 -2.80 -7.87 12.93
N ILE A 219 -1.79 -7.89 13.80
CA ILE A 219 -1.80 -7.35 15.15
C ILE A 219 -0.71 -6.29 15.29
N PRO A 220 -0.82 -5.38 16.27
CA PRO A 220 0.22 -4.37 16.47
C PRO A 220 1.62 -4.97 16.68
N TYR A 221 2.59 -4.43 15.95
CA TYR A 221 4.01 -4.69 16.03
C TYR A 221 4.72 -3.36 16.27
N ARG A 222 5.34 -3.19 17.45
CA ARG A 222 5.93 -1.91 17.89
C ARG A 222 4.97 -0.72 17.79
N ASP A 223 3.73 -0.92 18.22
CA ASP A 223 2.60 0.01 18.10
C ASP A 223 2.23 0.42 16.66
N LEU A 224 2.71 -0.31 15.65
CA LEU A 224 2.38 -0.14 14.24
C LEU A 224 1.65 -1.37 13.73
N ILE A 225 0.93 -1.28 12.61
CA ILE A 225 0.18 -2.42 12.07
C ILE A 225 0.20 -2.37 10.55
N GLU A 226 -0.11 -3.48 9.89
CA GLU A 226 -0.28 -3.53 8.45
C GLU A 226 0.97 -3.04 7.70
N THR A 227 0.92 -1.99 6.88
CA THR A 227 2.03 -1.50 6.06
C THR A 227 3.10 -0.80 6.90
N GLU A 228 2.70 -0.02 7.91
CA GLU A 228 3.66 0.59 8.85
C GLU A 228 4.37 -0.50 9.66
N GLY A 229 3.63 -1.51 10.12
CA GLY A 229 4.19 -2.66 10.84
C GLY A 229 5.12 -3.50 9.96
N PHE A 230 4.77 -3.68 8.68
CA PHE A 230 5.63 -4.32 7.67
C PHE A 230 6.96 -3.56 7.50
N GLY A 231 6.91 -2.22 7.39
CA GLY A 231 8.13 -1.40 7.28
C GLY A 231 9.02 -1.53 8.51
N ALA A 232 8.45 -1.49 9.71
CA ALA A 232 9.20 -1.67 10.95
C ALA A 232 9.81 -3.08 11.06
N LEU A 233 9.05 -4.12 10.69
CA LEU A 233 9.52 -5.50 10.68
C LEU A 233 10.64 -5.71 9.67
N ALA A 234 10.54 -5.11 8.48
CA ALA A 234 11.59 -5.15 7.47
C ALA A 234 12.89 -4.52 7.97
N ASN A 235 12.81 -3.37 8.65
CA ASN A 235 13.96 -2.72 9.28
C ASN A 235 14.62 -3.60 10.35
N ASP A 236 13.85 -4.30 11.17
CA ASP A 236 14.38 -5.25 12.17
C ASP A 236 15.12 -6.45 11.54
N LEU A 237 14.76 -6.80 10.30
CA LEU A 237 15.45 -7.81 9.50
C LEU A 237 16.65 -7.24 8.70
N GLY A 238 17.00 -5.97 8.93
CA GLY A 238 18.09 -5.28 8.22
C GLY A 238 17.75 -4.89 6.78
N ILE A 239 16.49 -5.00 6.37
CA ILE A 239 16.02 -4.65 5.02
C ILE A 239 15.34 -3.29 5.11
N ARG A 240 16.13 -2.22 4.97
CA ARG A 240 15.60 -0.87 5.06
C ARG A 240 14.73 -0.52 3.84
N PRO A 241 13.45 -0.16 4.01
CA PRO A 241 12.63 0.40 2.94
C PRO A 241 13.12 1.79 2.53
N ILE A 242 12.91 2.17 1.27
CA ILE A 242 13.29 3.48 0.74
C ILE A 242 12.08 4.18 0.12
N GLY A 243 11.92 5.45 0.45
CA GLY A 243 11.00 6.36 -0.20
C GLY A 243 11.69 7.12 -1.33
N LEU A 244 10.95 7.44 -2.40
CA LEU A 244 11.34 8.36 -3.47
C LEU A 244 10.51 9.65 -3.45
N PRO A 245 10.94 10.71 -2.73
CA PRO A 245 10.12 11.91 -2.48
C PRO A 245 9.73 12.70 -3.74
N ARG A 246 10.54 12.58 -4.79
CA ARG A 246 10.34 13.24 -6.10
C ARG A 246 9.54 12.40 -7.11
N LEU A 247 9.32 11.11 -6.84
CA LEU A 247 8.50 10.26 -7.70
C LEU A 247 7.06 10.30 -7.21
N GLU A 248 6.27 11.23 -7.74
CA GLU A 248 4.88 11.40 -7.33
C GLU A 248 3.94 10.44 -8.03
N ILE A 249 2.99 9.92 -7.26
CA ILE A 249 1.77 9.25 -7.73
C ILE A 249 0.57 9.97 -7.11
N GLN A 250 -0.59 9.84 -7.72
CA GLN A 250 -1.78 10.58 -7.32
C GLN A 250 -2.90 9.66 -6.87
N HIS A 251 -3.37 9.94 -5.67
CA HIS A 251 -4.64 9.44 -5.16
C HIS A 251 -5.81 10.19 -5.81
N VAL A 252 -6.99 9.56 -5.91
CA VAL A 252 -8.19 10.26 -6.37
C VAL A 252 -8.51 11.44 -5.43
N PRO A 253 -8.87 12.62 -5.99
CA PRO A 253 -9.22 13.79 -5.20
C PRO A 253 -10.68 13.66 -4.73
N TRP A 254 -10.87 13.20 -3.50
CA TRP A 254 -12.12 13.40 -2.76
C TRP A 254 -12.07 14.68 -1.94
#